data_AF-A0A350JLK4-F1
#
_entry.id   AF-A0A350JLK4-F1
#
_cell.length_a   1.000
_cell.length_b   1.000
_cell.length_c   1.000
_cell.angle_alpha   90.00
_cell.angle_beta   90.00
_cell.angle_gamma   90.00
#
_symmetry.space_group_name_H-M   'P 1'
#
loop_
_entity.id
_entity.type
_entity.pdbx_description
1 polymer ?
#
loop_
_entity_poly.entity_id
_entity_poly.type
_entity_poly.pdbx_seq_one_letter_code
_entity_poly.pdbx_strand_id
1 'polypeptide(L)'
;MNNLPRAILIIACVAFAGQASAQSSYKEMMKDMSFNFYDVCETADAYFETHDNGKGSGWKGYQRWKAENESKYYPSGDRMIVDPYFVTKTYSQFVNENGSVAKGGGRSFENGWRDLGPFNVDNITSHYSPGIGRVECFWVNPTNDQHIYMGSRSGGFWRTTTGGSSWVNTTDSLVASGVNTLAVYPTNSDSILINVRNGGNSTTHGIYRSIDGGLTWTETNFNPTNLPWGGLGSNAQILYIKYHPTIPDLVFIGSNR
;
A
#
# COMPACT_ATOMS: atom_id res chain seq x y z
N MET A 1 51.72 -69.24 -53.03
CA MET A 1 51.83 -68.81 -51.63
C MET A 1 51.23 -67.42 -51.53
N ASN A 2 50.27 -67.29 -50.63
CA ASN A 2 49.44 -66.12 -50.36
C ASN A 2 50.25 -64.83 -50.21
N ASN A 3 49.67 -63.68 -50.60
CA ASN A 3 49.51 -62.57 -49.67
C ASN A 3 48.45 -61.55 -50.16
N LEU A 4 47.53 -61.29 -49.24
CA LEU A 4 46.31 -60.50 -49.32
C LEU A 4 46.56 -58.97 -49.45
N PRO A 5 45.57 -58.19 -49.91
CA PRO A 5 45.63 -56.73 -49.92
C PRO A 5 45.45 -56.16 -48.50
N ARG A 6 46.24 -55.14 -48.17
CA ARG A 6 46.16 -54.38 -46.91
C ARG A 6 44.86 -53.56 -46.86
N ALA A 7 43.90 -53.99 -46.04
CA ALA A 7 42.74 -53.19 -45.68
C ALA A 7 43.15 -52.13 -44.63
N ILE A 8 42.92 -50.86 -44.94
CA ILE A 8 43.07 -49.74 -43.99
C ILE A 8 41.76 -49.60 -43.24
N LEU A 9 41.79 -49.87 -41.92
CA LEU A 9 40.65 -49.70 -41.02
C LEU A 9 40.60 -48.23 -40.55
N ILE A 10 39.65 -47.45 -41.06
CA ILE A 10 39.37 -46.10 -40.55
C ILE A 10 38.30 -46.23 -39.46
N ILE A 11 38.70 -46.09 -38.20
CA ILE A 11 37.78 -46.00 -37.07
C ILE A 11 37.25 -44.56 -37.04
N ALA A 12 36.00 -44.37 -37.43
CA ALA A 12 35.29 -43.09 -37.28
C ALA A 12 34.69 -43.03 -35.86
N CYS A 13 35.36 -42.33 -34.95
CA CYS A 13 34.78 -41.96 -33.65
C CYS A 13 33.81 -40.78 -33.85
N VAL A 14 32.51 -41.05 -33.86
CA VAL A 14 31.48 -40.00 -33.79
C VAL A 14 31.35 -39.55 -32.34
N ALA A 15 31.92 -38.39 -32.02
CA ALA A 15 31.74 -37.74 -30.73
C ALA A 15 30.36 -37.05 -30.71
N PHE A 16 29.41 -37.62 -29.97
CA PHE A 16 28.14 -36.96 -29.64
C PHE A 16 28.42 -35.92 -28.54
N ALA A 17 28.63 -34.67 -28.91
CA ALA A 17 28.67 -33.56 -27.96
C ALA A 17 27.22 -33.18 -27.60
N GLY A 18 26.68 -33.75 -26.53
CA GLY A 18 25.45 -33.27 -25.92
C GLY A 18 25.68 -31.86 -25.36
N GLN A 19 24.91 -30.88 -25.84
CA GLN A 19 24.85 -29.57 -25.20
C GLN A 19 24.13 -29.73 -23.86
N ALA A 20 24.88 -29.79 -22.76
CA ALA A 20 24.33 -29.62 -21.43
C ALA A 20 24.05 -28.12 -21.22
N SER A 21 22.81 -27.69 -21.42
CA SER A 21 22.37 -26.37 -20.95
C SER A 21 22.45 -26.36 -19.42
N ALA A 22 23.24 -25.45 -18.85
CA ALA A 22 23.26 -25.24 -17.40
C ALA A 22 21.83 -24.85 -16.95
N GLN A 23 21.22 -25.67 -16.10
CA GLN A 23 19.91 -25.38 -15.52
C GLN A 23 20.02 -24.10 -14.67
N SER A 24 19.19 -23.09 -14.96
CA SER A 24 19.14 -21.86 -14.17
C SER A 24 18.81 -22.19 -12.71
N SER A 25 19.44 -21.48 -11.78
CA SER A 25 19.15 -21.68 -10.36
C SER A 25 17.71 -21.24 -10.05
N TYR A 26 17.06 -21.87 -9.08
CA TYR A 26 15.71 -21.47 -8.65
C TYR A 26 15.65 -19.98 -8.27
N LYS A 27 16.75 -19.40 -7.76
CA LYS A 27 16.86 -17.97 -7.40
C LYS A 27 16.82 -17.05 -8.62
N GLU A 28 17.36 -17.47 -9.75
CA GLU A 28 17.27 -16.74 -11.02
C GLU A 28 15.85 -16.85 -11.58
N MET A 29 15.28 -18.05 -11.56
CA MET A 29 13.91 -18.30 -12.01
C MET A 29 12.88 -17.52 -11.18
N MET A 30 13.09 -17.36 -9.86
CA MET A 30 12.23 -16.52 -9.00
C MET A 30 12.20 -15.06 -9.46
N LYS A 31 13.30 -14.54 -10.03
CA LYS A 31 13.42 -13.14 -10.47
C LYS A 31 12.93 -12.92 -11.90
N ASP A 32 13.09 -13.92 -12.75
CA ASP A 32 12.66 -13.87 -14.14
C ASP A 32 11.21 -14.34 -14.27
N MET A 33 10.30 -13.41 -14.54
CA MET A 33 8.86 -13.70 -14.64
C MET A 33 8.48 -14.57 -15.85
N SER A 34 9.40 -14.81 -16.79
CA SER A 34 9.14 -15.69 -17.94
C SER A 34 9.00 -17.16 -17.57
N PHE A 35 9.60 -17.62 -16.46
CA PHE A 35 9.39 -19.00 -15.99
C PHE A 35 8.00 -19.15 -15.35
N ASN A 36 7.38 -20.32 -15.47
CA ASN A 36 6.16 -20.61 -14.74
C ASN A 36 6.43 -20.66 -13.23
N PHE A 37 5.49 -20.17 -12.42
CA PHE A 37 5.56 -20.23 -10.96
C PHE A 37 5.80 -21.65 -10.44
N TYR A 38 5.10 -22.64 -10.98
CA TYR A 38 5.21 -24.03 -10.53
C TYR A 38 6.55 -24.65 -10.91
N ASP A 39 7.13 -24.31 -12.07
CA ASP A 39 8.47 -24.75 -12.46
C ASP A 39 9.54 -24.21 -11.51
N VAL A 40 9.38 -22.97 -11.03
CA VAL A 40 10.27 -22.39 -10.01
C VAL A 40 10.16 -23.15 -8.70
N CYS A 41 8.93 -23.48 -8.27
CA CYS A 41 8.68 -24.25 -7.06
C CYS A 41 9.29 -25.66 -7.16
N GLU A 42 9.09 -26.36 -8.27
CA GLU A 42 9.66 -27.68 -8.50
C GLU A 42 11.20 -27.64 -8.45
N THR A 43 11.82 -26.67 -9.12
CA THR A 43 13.27 -26.50 -9.13
C THR A 43 13.82 -26.17 -7.74
N ALA A 44 13.11 -25.33 -6.97
CA ALA A 44 13.49 -24.98 -5.61
C ALA A 44 13.31 -26.17 -4.64
N ASP A 45 12.19 -26.88 -4.73
CA ASP A 45 11.89 -28.04 -3.90
C ASP A 45 12.97 -29.12 -4.14
N ALA A 46 13.30 -29.44 -5.39
CA ALA A 46 14.38 -30.37 -5.75
C ALA A 46 15.78 -29.91 -5.26
N TYR A 47 16.07 -28.60 -5.30
CA TYR A 47 17.33 -28.08 -4.75
C TYR A 47 17.43 -28.38 -3.24
N PHE A 48 16.36 -28.15 -2.48
CA PHE A 48 16.35 -28.36 -1.03
C PHE A 48 16.18 -29.82 -0.58
N GLU A 49 15.95 -30.76 -1.49
CA GLU A 49 16.07 -32.20 -1.20
C GLU A 49 17.53 -32.60 -0.92
N THR A 50 18.48 -31.90 -1.54
CA THR A 50 19.92 -32.21 -1.47
C THR A 50 20.74 -31.18 -0.70
N HIS A 51 20.13 -30.08 -0.25
CA HIS A 51 20.79 -28.96 0.42
C HIS A 51 20.18 -28.69 1.81
N ASP A 52 21.00 -28.18 2.73
CA ASP A 52 20.55 -27.77 4.06
C ASP A 52 19.43 -26.72 3.98
N ASN A 53 18.45 -26.83 4.89
CA ASN A 53 17.31 -25.91 4.99
C ASN A 53 17.40 -24.99 6.23
N GLY A 54 18.57 -24.95 6.88
CA GLY A 54 18.88 -24.16 8.05
C GLY A 54 19.04 -22.66 7.79
N LYS A 55 19.52 -21.92 8.80
CA LYS A 55 19.65 -20.46 8.75
C LYS A 55 20.68 -20.05 7.68
N GLY A 56 20.25 -19.20 6.74
CA GLY A 56 21.12 -18.71 5.67
C GLY A 56 21.10 -19.54 4.38
N SER A 57 20.46 -20.72 4.39
CA SER A 57 20.31 -21.58 3.21
C SER A 57 19.50 -20.95 2.07
N GLY A 58 18.59 -20.04 2.40
CA GLY A 58 17.59 -19.48 1.49
C GLY A 58 16.22 -20.17 1.57
N TRP A 59 16.08 -21.29 2.29
CA TRP A 59 14.82 -22.05 2.42
C TRP A 59 13.64 -21.19 2.87
N LYS A 60 13.81 -20.46 3.99
CA LYS A 60 12.76 -19.56 4.51
C LYS A 60 12.43 -18.42 3.54
N GLY A 61 13.39 -17.99 2.72
CA GLY A 61 13.15 -16.97 1.69
C GLY A 61 12.26 -17.51 0.58
N TYR A 62 12.60 -18.70 0.09
CA TYR A 62 11.80 -19.42 -0.91
C TYR A 62 10.39 -19.73 -0.41
N GLN A 63 10.23 -20.28 0.80
CA GLN A 63 8.90 -20.63 1.34
C GLN A 63 7.97 -19.41 1.47
N ARG A 64 8.51 -18.25 1.89
CA ARG A 64 7.73 -17.00 1.91
C ARG A 64 7.33 -16.55 0.51
N TRP A 65 8.27 -16.59 -0.43
CA TRP A 65 7.98 -16.26 -1.82
C TRP A 65 6.89 -17.17 -2.40
N LYS A 66 6.94 -18.49 -2.16
CA LYS A 66 5.91 -19.45 -2.58
C LYS A 66 4.54 -19.07 -2.01
N ALA A 67 4.45 -18.90 -0.70
CA ALA A 67 3.19 -18.56 -0.01
C ALA A 67 2.60 -17.20 -0.46
N GLU A 68 3.44 -16.20 -0.70
CA GLU A 68 3.01 -14.87 -1.15
C GLU A 68 2.51 -14.85 -2.61
N ASN A 69 2.84 -15.86 -3.41
CA ASN A 69 2.63 -15.82 -4.86
C ASN A 69 1.69 -16.90 -5.41
N GLU A 70 1.54 -18.04 -4.74
CA GLU A 70 0.75 -19.16 -5.25
C GLU A 70 -0.68 -18.76 -5.62
N SER A 71 -1.37 -18.02 -4.76
CA SER A 71 -2.74 -17.56 -5.02
C SER A 71 -2.86 -16.56 -6.18
N LYS A 72 -1.77 -15.87 -6.54
CA LYS A 72 -1.74 -14.88 -7.63
C LYS A 72 -1.63 -15.53 -9.00
N TYR A 73 -0.97 -16.69 -9.07
CA TYR A 73 -0.67 -17.37 -10.32
C TYR A 73 -1.48 -18.66 -10.51
N TYR A 74 -2.21 -19.12 -9.50
CA TYR A 74 -3.12 -20.27 -9.61
C TYR A 74 -4.25 -20.03 -10.65
N PRO A 75 -4.66 -21.05 -11.43
CA PRO A 75 -4.11 -22.41 -11.48
C PRO A 75 -3.00 -22.60 -12.50
N SER A 76 -2.74 -21.62 -13.37
CA SER A 76 -1.85 -21.79 -14.52
C SER A 76 -0.36 -21.70 -14.16
N GLY A 77 -0.02 -21.00 -13.08
CA GLY A 77 1.33 -20.62 -12.72
C GLY A 77 1.92 -19.53 -13.62
N ASP A 78 1.14 -18.98 -14.56
CA ASP A 78 1.61 -17.94 -15.47
C ASP A 78 1.84 -16.62 -14.70
N ARG A 79 3.10 -16.20 -14.66
CA ARG A 79 3.51 -14.96 -13.96
C ARG A 79 3.44 -13.73 -14.83
N MET A 80 3.14 -13.88 -16.13
CA MET A 80 3.04 -12.80 -17.12
C MET A 80 1.59 -12.42 -17.46
N ILE A 81 0.61 -12.91 -16.69
CA ILE A 81 -0.83 -12.58 -16.87
C ILE A 81 -1.06 -11.05 -16.82
N VAL A 82 -0.30 -10.34 -15.98
CA VAL A 82 -0.32 -8.88 -15.90
C VAL A 82 1.07 -8.36 -16.17
N ASP A 83 1.20 -7.47 -17.16
CA ASP A 83 2.46 -6.80 -17.46
C ASP A 83 2.93 -6.00 -16.22
N PRO A 84 4.08 -6.36 -15.61
CA PRO A 84 4.57 -5.69 -14.41
C PRO A 84 4.90 -4.21 -14.66
N TYR A 85 5.07 -3.81 -15.92
CA TYR A 85 5.33 -2.44 -16.34
C TYR A 85 4.08 -1.73 -16.85
N PHE A 86 2.89 -2.32 -16.72
CA PHE A 86 1.64 -1.73 -17.22
C PHE A 86 1.47 -0.28 -16.77
N VAL A 87 1.66 0.01 -15.47
CA VAL A 87 1.52 1.37 -14.93
C VAL A 87 2.54 2.32 -15.55
N THR A 88 3.81 1.92 -15.63
CA THR A 88 4.87 2.75 -16.21
C THR A 88 4.62 2.98 -17.71
N LYS A 89 4.25 1.95 -18.47
CA LYS A 89 3.93 2.05 -19.89
C LYS A 89 2.73 2.96 -20.13
N THR A 90 1.65 2.78 -19.37
CA THR A 90 0.45 3.61 -19.44
C THR A 90 0.76 5.07 -19.10
N TYR A 91 1.58 5.30 -18.06
CA TYR A 91 2.03 6.65 -17.71
C TYR A 91 2.91 7.27 -18.80
N SER A 92 3.87 6.52 -19.35
CA SER A 92 4.70 7.00 -20.47
C SER A 92 3.87 7.31 -21.71
N GLN A 93 2.86 6.49 -22.04
CA GLN A 93 1.90 6.77 -23.09
C GLN A 93 1.14 8.06 -22.80
N PHE A 94 0.55 8.20 -21.61
CA PHE A 94 -0.13 9.41 -21.18
C PHE A 94 0.76 10.66 -21.32
N VAL A 95 2.01 10.60 -20.87
CA VAL A 95 2.97 11.72 -20.97
C VAL A 95 3.29 12.05 -22.42
N ASN A 96 3.45 11.04 -23.28
CA ASN A 96 3.71 11.25 -24.72
C ASN A 96 2.51 11.87 -25.42
N GLU A 97 1.30 11.43 -25.08
CA GLU A 97 0.03 11.93 -25.64
C GLU A 97 -0.36 13.30 -25.07
N ASN A 98 0.02 13.60 -23.82
CA ASN A 98 -0.37 14.80 -23.07
C ASN A 98 0.87 15.62 -22.64
N GLY A 99 1.89 15.71 -23.51
CA GLY A 99 3.20 16.29 -23.17
C GLY A 99 3.18 17.73 -22.65
N SER A 100 2.12 18.50 -22.93
CA SER A 100 1.88 19.84 -22.37
C SER A 100 1.37 19.81 -20.92
N VAL A 101 0.54 18.83 -20.56
CA VAL A 101 0.04 18.59 -19.20
C VAL A 101 1.15 18.06 -18.29
N ALA A 102 1.98 17.15 -18.80
CA ALA A 102 3.07 16.54 -18.03
C ALA A 102 4.24 17.51 -17.74
N LYS A 103 4.38 18.59 -18.54
CA LYS A 103 5.48 19.58 -18.43
C LYS A 103 5.03 20.93 -17.86
N GLY A 104 3.74 21.16 -17.66
CA GLY A 104 3.18 22.44 -17.20
C GLY A 104 2.92 22.46 -15.70
N GLY A 105 3.73 23.22 -14.94
CA GLY A 105 3.61 23.37 -13.49
C GLY A 105 2.37 24.16 -13.02
N GLY A 106 1.18 23.59 -13.16
CA GLY A 106 0.01 24.09 -12.41
C GLY A 106 -1.39 23.84 -12.98
N ARG A 107 -1.54 23.16 -14.13
CA ARG A 107 -2.86 22.76 -14.63
C ARG A 107 -2.79 21.36 -15.25
N SER A 108 -3.41 20.39 -14.57
CA SER A 108 -3.48 19.03 -15.09
C SER A 108 -4.35 18.91 -16.34
N PHE A 109 -5.25 19.86 -16.64
CA PHE A 109 -6.09 19.90 -17.87
C PHE A 109 -6.56 21.34 -18.20
N GLU A 110 -7.02 21.60 -19.44
CA GLU A 110 -7.50 22.93 -19.91
C GLU A 110 -8.67 23.52 -19.07
N ASN A 111 -9.49 22.67 -18.46
CA ASN A 111 -10.54 23.00 -17.46
C ASN A 111 -10.29 22.29 -16.10
N GLY A 112 -9.03 21.98 -15.79
CA GLY A 112 -8.66 20.97 -14.80
C GLY A 112 -8.60 21.43 -13.34
N TRP A 113 -8.18 20.48 -12.50
CA TRP A 113 -7.82 20.70 -11.10
C TRP A 113 -6.75 21.80 -11.00
N ARG A 114 -6.99 22.76 -10.10
CA ARG A 114 -6.05 23.80 -9.72
C ARG A 114 -5.68 23.59 -8.26
N ASP A 115 -4.38 23.50 -7.98
CA ASP A 115 -3.89 23.46 -6.61
C ASP A 115 -4.27 24.76 -5.90
N LEU A 116 -4.84 24.65 -4.69
CA LEU A 116 -5.19 25.80 -3.85
C LEU A 116 -4.16 26.04 -2.74
N GLY A 117 -3.07 25.27 -2.72
CA GLY A 117 -2.06 25.31 -1.68
C GLY A 117 -2.48 24.56 -0.41
N PRO A 118 -1.76 24.76 0.72
CA PRO A 118 -0.69 25.73 0.88
C PRO A 118 0.55 25.35 0.07
N PHE A 119 1.27 26.34 -0.47
CA PHE A 119 2.51 26.12 -1.24
C PHE A 119 3.77 26.37 -0.41
N ASN A 120 3.64 27.09 0.70
CA ASN A 120 4.75 27.48 1.58
C ASN A 120 4.39 27.17 3.03
N VAL A 121 5.42 26.96 3.86
CA VAL A 121 5.31 26.81 5.31
C VAL A 121 6.08 27.96 5.94
N ASP A 122 5.37 28.89 6.57
CA ASP A 122 5.99 30.12 7.06
C ASP A 122 6.70 29.94 8.41
N ASN A 123 6.35 28.91 9.19
CA ASN A 123 6.90 28.65 10.53
C ASN A 123 7.39 27.20 10.68
N ILE A 124 8.67 26.96 10.41
CA ILE A 124 9.33 25.64 10.53
C ILE A 124 10.05 25.58 11.87
N THR A 125 9.58 24.74 12.79
CA THR A 125 10.07 24.76 14.18
C THR A 125 11.29 23.87 14.45
N SER A 126 11.74 23.00 13.54
CA SER A 126 13.05 22.28 13.66
C SER A 126 13.34 21.14 12.64
N HIS A 127 12.43 20.78 11.72
CA HIS A 127 12.64 19.61 10.86
C HIS A 127 13.25 19.96 9.48
N TYR A 128 14.21 19.16 8.98
CA TYR A 128 14.89 19.36 7.69
C TYR A 128 13.97 19.23 6.46
N SER A 129 12.78 18.67 6.68
CA SER A 129 11.69 18.59 5.71
C SER A 129 10.38 18.68 6.50
N PRO A 130 9.88 19.88 6.79
CA PRO A 130 8.69 20.07 7.63
C PRO A 130 7.41 19.53 6.99
N GLY A 131 7.40 19.41 5.65
CA GLY A 131 6.18 19.16 4.89
C GLY A 131 5.14 20.27 5.08
N ILE A 132 4.06 20.24 4.29
CA ILE A 132 2.94 21.20 4.39
C ILE A 132 1.75 20.55 5.13
N GLY A 133 2.07 19.63 6.05
CA GLY A 133 1.09 18.73 6.67
C GLY A 133 0.77 17.51 5.80
N ARG A 134 0.14 16.50 6.44
CA ARG A 134 -0.29 15.26 5.77
C ARG A 134 -1.76 15.01 6.04
N VAL A 135 -2.57 15.21 5.03
CA VAL A 135 -3.99 14.83 5.04
C VAL A 135 -4.08 13.31 4.91
N GLU A 136 -4.93 12.69 5.74
CA GLU A 136 -5.11 11.23 5.74
C GLU A 136 -6.55 10.82 5.45
N CYS A 137 -7.51 11.66 5.79
CA CYS A 137 -8.91 11.45 5.46
C CYS A 137 -9.62 12.77 5.19
N PHE A 138 -10.71 12.68 4.44
CA PHE A 138 -11.62 13.80 4.22
C PHE A 138 -13.02 13.27 3.95
N TRP A 139 -14.00 14.16 4.05
CA TRP A 139 -15.38 13.93 3.65
C TRP A 139 -15.95 15.24 3.11
N VAL A 140 -16.67 15.16 2.00
CA VAL A 140 -17.38 16.30 1.38
C VAL A 140 -18.87 16.02 1.54
N ASN A 141 -19.63 17.02 1.98
CA ASN A 141 -21.07 16.85 2.12
C ASN A 141 -21.71 16.67 0.73
N PRO A 142 -22.44 15.57 0.49
CA PRO A 142 -23.01 15.25 -0.82
C PRO A 142 -24.10 16.23 -1.27
N THR A 143 -24.69 17.00 -0.35
CA THR A 143 -25.73 18.00 -0.66
C THR A 143 -25.24 19.45 -0.52
N ASN A 144 -24.01 19.68 -0.05
CA ASN A 144 -23.44 21.02 0.12
C ASN A 144 -21.91 20.98 0.08
N ASP A 145 -21.33 21.18 -1.10
CA ASP A 145 -19.89 21.14 -1.32
C ASP A 145 -19.08 22.20 -0.54
N GLN A 146 -19.75 23.20 0.05
CA GLN A 146 -19.11 24.16 0.93
C GLN A 146 -18.70 23.54 2.27
N HIS A 147 -19.32 22.42 2.65
CA HIS A 147 -19.09 21.72 3.92
C HIS A 147 -18.17 20.53 3.72
N ILE A 148 -16.93 20.67 4.19
CA ILE A 148 -15.89 19.63 4.06
C ILE A 148 -15.25 19.41 5.43
N TYR A 149 -14.98 18.15 5.74
CA TYR A 149 -14.22 17.72 6.90
C TYR A 149 -12.94 17.04 6.47
N MET A 150 -11.89 17.19 7.28
CA MET A 150 -10.56 16.67 6.98
C MET A 150 -9.87 16.22 8.26
N GLY A 151 -9.08 15.15 8.18
CA GLY A 151 -8.21 14.67 9.24
C GLY A 151 -6.75 14.65 8.78
N SER A 152 -5.86 15.10 9.66
CA SER A 152 -4.42 15.19 9.44
C SER A 152 -3.65 14.23 10.35
N ARG A 153 -2.50 13.74 9.86
CA ARG A 153 -1.61 12.82 10.58
C ARG A 153 -1.22 13.30 11.97
N SER A 154 -0.89 14.57 12.09
CA SER A 154 -0.40 15.20 13.32
C SER A 154 -0.96 16.63 13.50
N GLY A 155 -1.95 17.01 12.68
CA GLY A 155 -2.48 18.37 12.64
C GLY A 155 -3.96 18.47 13.00
N GLY A 156 -4.59 17.39 13.43
CA GLY A 156 -5.95 17.40 13.98
C GLY A 156 -7.06 17.18 12.94
N PHE A 157 -8.28 17.43 13.39
CA PHE A 157 -9.47 17.54 12.54
C PHE A 157 -9.67 19.00 12.11
N TRP A 158 -10.02 19.18 10.85
CA TRP A 158 -10.33 20.46 10.25
C TRP A 158 -11.71 20.43 9.58
N ARG A 159 -12.41 21.56 9.65
CA ARG A 159 -13.68 21.77 8.94
C ARG A 159 -13.67 23.08 8.16
N THR A 160 -14.47 23.12 7.11
CA THR A 160 -14.78 24.33 6.35
C THR A 160 -16.28 24.39 6.07
N THR A 161 -16.79 25.61 5.94
CA THR A 161 -18.14 25.91 5.43
C THR A 161 -18.07 26.88 4.25
N THR A 162 -16.89 27.02 3.64
CA THR A 162 -16.57 27.98 2.56
C THR A 162 -15.91 27.29 1.37
N GLY A 163 -16.14 25.97 1.22
CA GLY A 163 -15.58 25.17 0.13
C GLY A 163 -14.06 25.08 0.16
N GLY A 164 -13.45 25.26 1.34
CA GLY A 164 -12.01 25.23 1.55
C GLY A 164 -11.30 26.58 1.45
N SER A 165 -12.03 27.69 1.30
CA SER A 165 -11.44 29.05 1.33
C SER A 165 -10.90 29.42 2.72
N SER A 166 -11.51 28.87 3.77
CA SER A 166 -11.07 28.99 5.16
C SER A 166 -11.35 27.68 5.91
N TRP A 167 -10.49 27.37 6.87
CA TRP A 167 -10.57 26.14 7.66
C TRP A 167 -10.45 26.44 9.16
N VAL A 168 -11.12 25.63 9.97
CA VAL A 168 -11.10 25.69 11.43
C VAL A 168 -10.66 24.34 11.98
N ASN A 169 -9.62 24.34 12.82
CA ASN A 169 -9.23 23.17 13.62
C ASN A 169 -9.98 23.22 14.96
N THR A 170 -10.48 22.07 15.41
CA THR A 170 -11.29 21.93 16.64
C THR A 170 -10.79 20.85 17.58
N THR A 171 -9.53 20.42 17.40
CA THR A 171 -8.93 19.30 18.16
C THR A 171 -7.67 19.68 18.92
N ASP A 172 -7.33 20.97 18.99
CA ASP A 172 -6.12 21.46 19.66
C ASP A 172 -6.08 21.14 21.16
N SER A 173 -7.25 20.93 21.78
CA SER A 173 -7.38 20.57 23.20
C SER A 173 -7.49 19.07 23.46
N LEU A 174 -7.49 18.22 22.41
CA LEU A 174 -7.55 16.76 22.59
C LEU A 174 -6.17 16.20 22.98
N VAL A 175 -6.18 15.00 23.55
CA VAL A 175 -4.98 14.34 24.10
C VAL A 175 -3.89 14.08 23.05
N ALA A 176 -4.25 14.04 21.77
CA ALA A 176 -3.31 13.89 20.66
C ALA A 176 -3.86 14.57 19.40
N SER A 177 -2.95 14.90 18.48
CA SER A 177 -3.28 15.66 17.27
C SER A 177 -3.50 14.80 16.02
N GLY A 178 -3.41 13.47 16.08
CA GLY A 178 -3.57 12.63 14.90
C GLY A 178 -5.02 12.23 14.63
N VAL A 179 -5.49 12.47 13.40
CA VAL A 179 -6.80 12.01 12.90
C VAL A 179 -6.62 11.36 11.53
N ASN A 180 -6.57 10.03 11.48
CA ASN A 180 -6.40 9.28 10.22
C ASN A 180 -7.70 8.86 9.55
N THR A 181 -8.78 8.76 10.30
CA THR A 181 -10.08 8.31 9.79
C THR A 181 -11.18 9.08 10.47
N LEU A 182 -12.20 9.37 9.67
CA LEU A 182 -13.44 9.97 10.12
C LEU A 182 -14.63 9.26 9.45
N ALA A 183 -15.77 9.27 10.13
CA ALA A 183 -17.04 8.79 9.60
C ALA A 183 -18.13 9.79 9.92
N VAL A 184 -18.90 10.20 8.91
CA VAL A 184 -20.03 11.12 9.06
C VAL A 184 -21.31 10.32 8.97
N TYR A 185 -22.27 10.62 9.83
CA TYR A 185 -23.55 9.92 9.86
C TYR A 185 -24.32 10.16 8.56
N PRO A 186 -24.85 9.11 7.88
CA PRO A 186 -25.39 9.24 6.53
C PRO A 186 -26.53 10.26 6.36
N THR A 187 -27.34 10.45 7.41
CA THR A 187 -28.51 11.35 7.39
C THR A 187 -28.33 12.62 8.22
N ASN A 188 -27.17 12.81 8.85
CA ASN A 188 -26.88 13.99 9.65
C ASN A 188 -25.39 14.31 9.61
N SER A 189 -25.01 15.33 8.83
CA SER A 189 -23.61 15.73 8.70
C SER A 189 -22.97 16.23 9.99
N ASP A 190 -23.77 16.61 10.98
CA ASP A 190 -23.25 17.13 12.25
C ASP A 190 -22.78 16.02 13.20
N SER A 191 -23.22 14.77 12.97
CA SER A 191 -22.79 13.62 13.75
C SER A 191 -21.56 12.98 13.10
N ILE A 192 -20.41 13.13 13.74
CA ILE A 192 -19.10 12.71 13.21
C ILE A 192 -18.39 11.85 14.23
N LEU A 193 -17.73 10.78 13.77
CA LEU A 193 -16.76 10.02 14.53
C LEU A 193 -15.36 10.25 13.98
N ILE A 194 -14.38 10.42 14.87
CA ILE A 194 -12.96 10.49 14.52
C ILE A 194 -12.16 9.51 15.39
N ASN A 195 -11.08 8.95 14.84
CA ASN A 195 -10.06 8.32 15.65
C ASN A 195 -9.03 9.38 16.07
N VAL A 196 -8.80 9.53 17.37
CA VAL A 196 -7.71 10.35 17.90
C VAL A 196 -6.52 9.46 18.18
N ARG A 197 -5.34 9.82 17.71
CA ARG A 197 -4.14 8.98 17.81
C ARG A 197 -2.85 9.79 17.86
N ASN A 198 -1.76 9.15 18.26
CA ASN A 198 -0.44 9.76 18.21
C ASN A 198 0.08 9.86 16.76
N GLY A 199 0.48 11.07 16.36
CA GLY A 199 1.03 11.40 15.04
C GLY A 199 2.39 10.75 14.72
N GLY A 200 3.14 10.28 15.72
CA GLY A 200 4.43 9.61 15.52
C GLY A 200 4.28 8.11 15.26
N ASN A 201 3.61 7.40 16.18
CA ASN A 201 3.58 5.93 16.20
C ASN A 201 2.23 5.30 15.86
N SER A 202 1.22 6.14 15.52
CA SER A 202 -0.13 5.71 15.13
C SER A 202 -1.00 5.13 16.24
N THR A 203 -0.52 4.99 17.47
CA THR A 203 -1.29 4.41 18.58
C THR A 203 -2.56 5.21 18.85
N THR A 204 -3.71 4.53 18.87
CA THR A 204 -5.03 5.14 19.13
C THR A 204 -5.19 5.55 20.59
N HIS A 205 -5.88 6.67 20.79
CA HIS A 205 -6.43 7.14 22.05
C HIS A 205 -7.96 7.03 22.08
N GLY A 206 -8.54 6.29 21.13
CA GLY A 206 -9.98 6.01 21.08
C GLY A 206 -10.73 6.84 20.03
N ILE A 207 -12.02 6.53 19.95
CA ILE A 207 -12.95 7.22 19.06
C ILE A 207 -13.61 8.36 19.81
N TYR A 208 -13.63 9.53 19.19
CA TYR A 208 -14.33 10.72 19.65
C TYR A 208 -15.52 10.99 18.74
N ARG A 209 -16.60 11.51 19.32
CA ARG A 209 -17.83 11.88 18.63
C ARG A 209 -18.11 13.36 18.76
N SER A 210 -18.52 13.96 17.65
CA SER A 210 -19.17 15.26 17.59
C SER A 210 -20.63 15.11 17.19
N ILE A 211 -21.48 16.02 17.66
CA ILE A 211 -22.90 16.15 17.26
C ILE A 211 -23.23 17.55 16.74
N ASP A 212 -22.21 18.39 16.52
CA ASP A 212 -22.31 19.81 16.15
C ASP A 212 -21.42 20.14 14.93
N GLY A 213 -21.19 19.15 14.06
CA GLY A 213 -20.40 19.32 12.84
C GLY A 213 -18.91 19.48 13.11
N GLY A 214 -18.43 18.87 14.19
CA GLY A 214 -17.03 18.89 14.59
C GLY A 214 -16.62 20.19 15.27
N LEU A 215 -17.52 20.92 15.95
CA LEU A 215 -17.13 22.05 16.80
C LEU A 215 -16.63 21.58 18.16
N THR A 216 -17.30 20.57 18.73
CA THR A 216 -16.92 19.95 20.00
C THR A 216 -16.83 18.43 19.87
N TRP A 217 -16.02 17.83 20.73
CA TRP A 217 -15.71 16.40 20.71
C TRP A 217 -15.87 15.79 22.10
N THR A 218 -16.56 14.66 22.17
CA THR A 218 -16.70 13.83 23.37
C THR A 218 -16.09 12.46 23.12
N GLU A 219 -15.23 11.99 24.02
CA GLU A 219 -14.69 10.62 23.94
C GLU A 219 -15.82 9.59 24.06
N THR A 220 -15.80 8.57 23.20
CA THR A 220 -16.76 7.47 23.26
C THR A 220 -16.27 6.35 24.18
N ASN A 221 -17.12 5.35 24.42
CA ASN A 221 -16.71 4.16 25.15
C ASN A 221 -15.73 3.25 24.38
N PHE A 222 -15.51 3.51 23.08
CA PHE A 222 -14.51 2.78 22.27
C PHE A 222 -13.14 3.44 22.45
N ASN A 223 -12.56 3.27 23.63
CA ASN A 223 -11.31 3.89 24.04
C ASN A 223 -10.35 2.88 24.70
N PRO A 224 -9.06 3.21 24.82
CA PRO A 224 -8.07 2.26 25.33
C PRO A 224 -8.31 1.77 26.76
N THR A 225 -8.97 2.58 27.60
CA THR A 225 -9.31 2.22 28.98
C THR A 225 -10.37 1.12 29.02
N ASN A 226 -11.42 1.25 28.20
CA ASN A 226 -12.52 0.29 28.15
C ASN A 226 -12.22 -0.95 27.31
N LEU A 227 -11.29 -0.87 26.36
CA LEU A 227 -10.93 -1.97 25.43
C LEU A 227 -9.66 -2.74 25.84
N PRO A 228 -9.21 -2.62 27.10
CA PRO A 228 -7.83 -2.87 27.53
C PRO A 228 -6.71 -2.71 26.47
N TRP A 229 -6.77 -1.66 25.65
CA TRP A 229 -5.76 -1.41 24.61
C TRP A 229 -4.60 -0.53 25.10
N GLY A 230 -4.64 -0.07 26.35
CA GLY A 230 -3.56 0.73 26.98
C GLY A 230 -2.35 -0.09 27.44
N GLY A 231 -1.28 0.60 27.82
CA GLY A 231 -0.07 0.00 28.42
C GLY A 231 1.22 0.25 27.62
N LEU A 232 2.37 0.18 28.32
CA LEU A 232 3.70 0.29 27.69
C LEU A 232 3.86 -0.80 26.63
N GLY A 233 4.25 -0.39 25.42
CA GLY A 233 4.42 -1.30 24.28
C GLY A 233 3.13 -1.56 23.47
N SER A 234 1.99 -0.98 23.85
CA SER A 234 0.79 -1.09 23.01
C SER A 234 0.95 -0.31 21.70
N ASN A 235 0.61 -0.99 20.61
CA ASN A 235 0.56 -0.46 19.25
C ASN A 235 -0.87 -0.57 18.68
N ALA A 236 -1.91 -0.55 19.53
CA ALA A 236 -3.28 -0.61 19.07
C ALA A 236 -3.58 0.55 18.10
N GLN A 237 -4.18 0.23 16.96
CA GLN A 237 -4.44 1.16 15.88
C GLN A 237 -5.86 0.96 15.39
N ILE A 238 -6.56 2.07 15.18
CA ILE A 238 -7.78 2.12 14.40
C ILE A 238 -7.40 2.64 13.01
N LEU A 239 -7.64 1.82 11.99
CA LEU A 239 -7.32 2.10 10.60
C LEU A 239 -8.48 2.81 9.91
N TYR A 240 -9.71 2.34 10.12
CA TYR A 240 -10.91 2.85 9.49
C TYR A 240 -12.11 2.87 10.45
N ILE A 241 -12.95 3.88 10.29
CA ILE A 241 -14.29 3.96 10.89
C ILE A 241 -15.27 4.18 9.73
N LYS A 242 -16.35 3.40 9.67
CA LYS A 242 -17.42 3.58 8.69
C LYS A 242 -18.79 3.34 9.33
N TYR A 243 -19.72 4.28 9.14
CA TYR A 243 -21.12 4.01 9.40
C TYR A 243 -21.67 3.03 8.36
N HIS A 244 -22.57 2.14 8.78
CA HIS A 244 -23.40 1.40 7.85
C HIS A 244 -24.29 2.40 7.08
N PRO A 245 -24.42 2.28 5.75
CA PRO A 245 -25.13 3.29 4.95
C PRO A 245 -26.63 3.38 5.24
N THR A 246 -27.24 2.28 5.70
CA THR A 246 -28.71 2.17 5.87
C THR A 246 -29.19 1.64 7.22
N ILE A 247 -28.29 1.19 8.10
CA ILE A 247 -28.65 0.66 9.42
C ILE A 247 -28.23 1.74 10.41
N PRO A 248 -29.19 2.44 11.05
CA PRO A 248 -28.88 3.47 12.03
C PRO A 248 -27.92 2.97 13.11
N ASP A 249 -27.00 3.84 13.52
CA ASP A 249 -26.03 3.63 14.61
C ASP A 249 -25.07 2.44 14.49
N LEU A 250 -25.14 1.63 13.43
CA LEU A 250 -24.18 0.57 13.16
C LEU A 250 -22.88 1.17 12.59
N VAL A 251 -21.77 0.87 13.26
CA VAL A 251 -20.42 1.33 12.89
C VAL A 251 -19.49 0.14 12.75
N PHE A 252 -18.71 0.11 11.67
CA PHE A 252 -17.60 -0.80 11.48
C PHE A 252 -16.29 -0.10 11.82
N ILE A 253 -15.45 -0.79 12.60
CA ILE A 253 -14.14 -0.30 13.01
C ILE A 253 -13.11 -1.33 12.54
N GLY A 254 -12.20 -0.91 11.67
CA GLY A 254 -11.05 -1.72 11.29
C GLY A 254 -9.89 -1.43 12.22
N SER A 255 -9.45 -2.42 12.98
CA SER A 255 -8.31 -2.34 13.91
C SER A 255 -7.24 -3.39 13.61
N ASN A 256 -6.05 -3.19 14.17
CA ASN A 256 -5.00 -4.22 14.23
C ASN A 256 -5.09 -5.12 15.47
N ARG A 257 -6.17 -4.99 16.23
CA ARG A 257 -6.54 -5.77 17.40
C ARG A 257 -7.86 -6.47 17.12
#